data_AF-A0AAD7C7J0-F1
#
_entry.id   AF-A0AAD7C7J0-F1
#
_cell.length_a   1.000
_cell.length_b   1.000
_cell.length_c   1.000
_cell.angle_alpha   90.00
_cell.angle_beta   90.00
_cell.angle_gamma   90.00
#
_symmetry.space_group_name_H-M   'P 1'
#
loop_
_entity.id
_entity.type
_entity.pdbx_description
1 polymer ?
#
loop_
_entity_poly.entity_id
_entity_poly.type
_entity_poly.pdbx_seq_one_letter_code
_entity_poly.pdbx_strand_id
1 'polypeptide(L)'
;MPRLVLKPAIISAEGVSDGELNLDPETLPSRLAVRMCDRRDCNNHDGKLDKCSRCKTAMYCSKDCQRHDWPLHKPACQLASTFAPDPVTGEPALKRYLRLWTSRFNGSLVCATIVALKLNAQPSNIDNFGLIINLRPRPHADSGARFELISAVVKPMLEIQFMMTIAEGITTSNLNGESKVLDMHAQHRTAVKRSSNGQEDYATVLVVAHNDGPCAIPGAVEQEFRFKPIGVHKRMVRSPVLTDPTLDWYTSFRYQVQENLPNQIVVDSST
;
A
#
# COMPACT_ATOMS: atom_id res chain seq x y z
N MET A 1 -4.17 20.19 23.76
CA MET A 1 -4.32 20.81 22.43
C MET A 1 -5.02 19.82 21.51
N PRO A 2 -5.93 20.25 20.62
CA PRO A 2 -6.57 19.34 19.67
C PRO A 2 -5.51 18.72 18.75
N ARG A 3 -5.63 17.41 18.48
CA ARG A 3 -4.77 16.72 17.51
C ARG A 3 -5.38 16.88 16.11
N LEU A 4 -4.54 17.14 15.12
CA LEU A 4 -4.94 17.22 13.72
C LEU A 4 -5.28 15.82 13.21
N VAL A 5 -6.44 15.67 12.57
CA VAL A 5 -6.85 14.45 11.86
C VAL A 5 -6.87 14.78 10.37
N LEU A 6 -6.00 14.12 9.61
CA LEU A 6 -5.89 14.31 8.17
C LEU A 6 -7.12 13.74 7.46
N LYS A 7 -7.93 14.64 6.92
CA LYS A 7 -9.00 14.33 5.97
C LYS A 7 -8.43 13.76 4.66
N PRO A 8 -9.27 13.13 3.81
CA PRO A 8 -8.81 12.58 2.54
C PRO A 8 -8.13 13.66 1.69
N ALA A 9 -6.90 13.37 1.26
CA ALA A 9 -6.02 14.31 0.57
C ALA A 9 -5.58 13.80 -0.81
N ILE A 10 -5.05 14.71 -1.63
CA ILE A 10 -4.35 14.37 -2.87
C ILE A 10 -2.86 14.22 -2.59
N ILE A 11 -2.27 13.11 -3.06
CA ILE A 11 -0.90 12.69 -2.81
C ILE A 11 -0.15 12.64 -4.13
N SER A 12 0.91 13.43 -4.29
CA SER A 12 1.76 13.38 -5.47
C SER A 12 3.25 13.33 -5.12
N ALA A 13 4.11 13.27 -6.13
CA ALA A 13 5.56 13.27 -5.91
C ALA A 13 6.03 14.61 -5.32
N GLU A 14 5.32 15.69 -5.64
CA GLU A 14 5.55 17.05 -5.14
C GLU A 14 5.07 17.26 -3.69
N GLY A 15 4.15 16.45 -3.19
CA GLY A 15 3.74 16.51 -1.79
C GLY A 15 2.31 16.03 -1.51
N VAL A 16 1.87 16.25 -0.28
CA VAL A 16 0.48 16.06 0.15
C VAL A 16 -0.20 17.42 0.18
N SER A 17 -1.36 17.56 -0.46
CA SER A 17 -2.16 18.78 -0.39
C SER A 17 -3.12 18.76 0.80
N ASP A 18 -3.31 19.92 1.43
CA ASP A 18 -4.25 20.13 2.54
C ASP A 18 -5.72 20.22 2.10
N GLY A 19 -6.00 20.07 0.80
CA GLY A 19 -7.34 20.23 0.26
C GLY A 19 -8.28 19.13 0.75
N GLU A 20 -9.37 19.49 1.44
CA GLU A 20 -10.54 18.64 1.52
C GLU A 20 -10.97 18.29 0.10
N LEU A 21 -10.93 17.01 -0.24
CA LEU A 21 -11.69 16.55 -1.40
C LEU A 21 -13.16 16.94 -1.14
N ASN A 22 -13.70 17.89 -1.90
CA ASN A 22 -15.10 18.27 -1.84
C ASN A 22 -15.95 17.04 -2.19
N LEU A 23 -16.45 16.36 -1.17
CA LEU A 23 -17.33 15.20 -1.28
C LEU A 23 -18.77 15.72 -1.36
N ASP A 24 -19.16 16.32 -2.49
CA ASP A 24 -20.56 16.70 -2.69
C ASP A 24 -21.42 15.42 -2.81
N PRO A 25 -22.47 15.24 -1.98
CA PRO A 25 -23.25 13.99 -1.94
C PRO A 25 -23.97 13.68 -3.25
N GLU A 26 -24.40 14.70 -4.00
CA GLU A 26 -25.08 14.57 -5.28
C GLU A 26 -24.11 14.35 -6.46
N THR A 27 -22.83 14.69 -6.28
CA THR A 27 -21.72 14.35 -7.20
C THR A 27 -20.87 13.22 -6.66
N LEU A 28 -21.49 12.24 -5.98
CA LEU A 28 -20.83 11.01 -5.58
C LEU A 28 -21.10 9.86 -6.58
N PRO A 29 -20.79 9.98 -7.90
CA PRO A 29 -20.80 8.80 -8.73
C PRO A 29 -19.58 8.00 -8.31
N SER A 30 -19.74 6.85 -7.64
CA SER A 30 -18.91 5.64 -7.82
C SER A 30 -17.36 5.77 -7.97
N ARG A 31 -16.74 6.90 -7.61
CA ARG A 31 -15.40 7.35 -8.00
C ARG A 31 -14.40 7.38 -6.85
N LEU A 32 -14.68 6.73 -5.72
CA LEU A 32 -13.70 6.53 -4.64
C LEU A 32 -12.58 5.53 -5.01
N ALA A 33 -12.22 5.41 -6.27
CA ALA A 33 -10.93 4.98 -6.76
C ALA A 33 -10.84 5.51 -8.19
N VAL A 34 -10.20 6.66 -8.39
CA VAL A 34 -9.71 7.01 -9.73
C VAL A 34 -8.79 5.86 -10.11
N ARG A 35 -9.25 4.98 -11.01
CA ARG A 35 -8.40 3.92 -11.53
C ARG A 35 -7.46 4.63 -12.48
N MET A 36 -6.19 4.76 -12.07
CA MET A 36 -5.16 5.43 -12.83
C MET A 36 -4.24 4.43 -13.49
N CYS A 37 -3.70 4.82 -14.65
CA CYS A 37 -2.63 4.08 -15.28
C CYS A 37 -1.40 4.08 -14.35
N ASP A 38 -0.86 2.90 -14.01
CA ASP A 38 0.34 2.74 -13.17
C ASP A 38 1.63 3.17 -13.88
N ARG A 39 1.58 3.47 -15.20
CA ARG A 39 2.69 4.14 -15.87
C ARG A 39 2.79 5.57 -15.34
N ARG A 40 3.96 5.91 -14.77
CA ARG A 40 4.23 7.22 -14.15
C ARG A 40 3.88 8.41 -15.06
N ASP A 41 4.23 8.37 -16.33
CA ASP A 41 4.05 9.51 -17.25
C ASP A 41 2.74 9.43 -18.06
N CYS A 42 1.68 8.84 -17.48
CA CYS A 42 0.40 8.66 -18.16
C CYS A 42 -0.75 9.37 -17.46
N ASN A 43 -1.29 10.39 -18.13
CA ASN A 43 -2.39 11.23 -17.60
C ASN A 43 -3.79 10.64 -17.85
N ASN A 44 -3.89 9.33 -18.10
CA ASN A 44 -5.19 8.71 -18.33
C ASN A 44 -5.80 8.26 -16.99
N HIS A 45 -6.80 9.03 -16.55
CA HIS A 45 -7.45 8.90 -15.24
C HIS A 45 -8.93 8.50 -15.32
N ASP A 46 -9.53 8.52 -16.52
CA ASP A 46 -10.97 8.24 -16.74
C ASP A 46 -11.21 7.08 -17.72
N GLY A 47 -10.16 6.33 -18.09
CA GLY A 47 -10.23 5.25 -19.07
C GLY A 47 -10.53 3.86 -18.49
N LYS A 48 -11.05 2.96 -19.35
CA LYS A 48 -11.07 1.51 -19.08
C LYS A 48 -9.63 1.02 -18.97
N LEU A 49 -9.15 0.80 -17.74
CA LEU A 49 -7.81 0.27 -17.52
C LEU A 49 -7.79 -1.26 -17.55
N ASP A 50 -6.79 -1.78 -18.24
CA ASP A 50 -6.46 -3.20 -18.26
C ASP A 50 -5.52 -3.53 -17.11
N LYS A 51 -5.87 -4.55 -16.33
CA LYS A 51 -5.00 -5.05 -15.27
C LYS A 51 -3.81 -5.78 -15.87
N CYS A 52 -2.63 -5.58 -15.30
CA CYS A 52 -1.47 -6.42 -15.55
C CYS A 52 -1.88 -7.90 -15.43
N SER A 53 -1.69 -8.66 -16.50
CA SER A 53 -2.15 -10.04 -16.58
C SER A 53 -1.48 -10.96 -15.56
N ARG A 54 -0.28 -10.61 -15.08
CA ARG A 54 0.47 -11.34 -14.05
C ARG A 54 0.06 -10.97 -12.64
N CYS A 55 0.33 -9.74 -12.19
CA CYS A 55 0.14 -9.37 -10.78
C CYS A 55 -1.30 -8.95 -10.43
N LYS A 56 -2.15 -8.68 -11.43
CA LYS A 56 -3.55 -8.18 -11.29
C LYS A 56 -3.70 -6.94 -10.40
N THR A 57 -2.59 -6.27 -10.10
CA THR A 57 -2.50 -5.16 -9.14
C THR A 57 -2.25 -3.86 -9.88
N ALA A 58 -1.27 -3.82 -10.78
CA ALA A 58 -1.11 -2.68 -11.69
C ALA A 58 -2.20 -2.68 -12.77
N MET A 59 -2.58 -1.50 -13.22
CA MET A 59 -3.61 -1.15 -14.18
C MET A 59 -3.02 -0.21 -15.22
N TYR A 60 -3.29 -0.43 -16.50
CA TYR A 60 -2.73 0.37 -17.58
C TYR A 60 -3.83 0.74 -18.57
N CYS A 61 -3.82 1.96 -19.08
CA CYS A 61 -4.81 2.36 -20.09
C CYS A 61 -4.55 1.75 -21.47
N SER A 62 -3.35 1.22 -21.69
CA SER A 62 -2.96 0.55 -22.93
C SER A 62 -1.81 -0.43 -22.68
N LYS A 63 -1.63 -1.39 -23.60
CA LYS A 63 -0.46 -2.29 -23.60
C LYS A 63 0.86 -1.53 -23.73
N ASP A 64 0.86 -0.37 -24.38
CA ASP A 64 2.06 0.46 -24.50
C ASP A 64 2.44 1.09 -23.17
N CYS A 65 1.47 1.53 -22.38
CA CYS A 65 1.75 2.00 -21.03
C CYS A 65 2.32 0.90 -20.14
N GLN A 66 1.79 -0.32 -20.25
CA GLN A 66 2.35 -1.49 -19.56
C GLN A 66 3.80 -1.77 -19.97
N ARG A 67 4.10 -1.76 -21.29
CA ARG A 67 5.45 -2.02 -21.80
C ARG A 67 6.45 -0.96 -21.34
N HIS A 68 6.04 0.30 -21.32
CA HIS A 68 6.90 1.40 -20.91
C HIS A 68 7.18 1.37 -19.41
N ASP A 69 6.18 1.06 -18.59
CA ASP A 69 6.36 0.89 -17.15
C ASP A 69 7.09 -0.41 -16.79
N TRP A 70 7.18 -1.39 -17.71
CA TRP A 70 7.72 -2.72 -17.43
C TRP A 70 9.11 -2.75 -16.76
N PRO A 71 10.12 -1.93 -17.12
CA PRO A 71 11.41 -1.94 -16.45
C PRO A 71 11.31 -1.62 -14.95
N LEU A 72 10.40 -0.71 -14.57
CA LEU A 72 10.14 -0.32 -13.18
C LEU A 72 9.16 -1.28 -12.49
N HIS A 73 8.13 -1.71 -13.21
CA HIS A 73 7.09 -2.60 -12.71
C HIS A 73 7.57 -4.03 -12.50
N LYS A 74 8.41 -4.58 -13.40
CA LYS A 74 8.76 -6.01 -13.42
C LYS A 74 9.20 -6.56 -12.07
N PRO A 75 10.09 -5.91 -11.29
CA PRO A 75 10.47 -6.39 -9.95
C PRO A 75 9.28 -6.44 -8.99
N ALA A 76 8.51 -5.36 -8.90
CA ALA A 76 7.31 -5.28 -8.06
C ALA A 76 6.20 -6.25 -8.52
N CYS A 77 6.08 -6.45 -9.84
CA CYS A 77 5.18 -7.41 -10.46
C CYS A 77 5.55 -8.82 -10.07
N GLN A 78 6.83 -9.18 -10.12
CA GLN A 78 7.32 -10.49 -9.74
C GLN A 78 7.00 -10.76 -8.28
N LEU A 79 7.34 -9.82 -7.38
CA LEU A 79 7.04 -9.93 -5.96
C LEU A 79 5.54 -10.07 -5.69
N ALA A 80 4.72 -9.23 -6.32
CA ALA A 80 3.27 -9.30 -6.21
C ALA A 80 2.69 -10.59 -6.81
N SER A 81 3.35 -11.16 -7.84
CA SER A 81 2.93 -12.39 -8.51
C SER A 81 3.39 -13.66 -7.80
N THR A 82 4.48 -13.64 -7.02
CA THR A 82 4.87 -14.74 -6.13
C THR A 82 3.74 -15.07 -5.14
N PHE A 83 2.91 -14.08 -4.83
CA PHE A 83 1.70 -14.23 -4.03
C PHE A 83 0.42 -14.07 -4.84
N ALA A 84 0.43 -13.97 -6.17
CA ALA A 84 -0.81 -14.00 -6.96
C ALA A 84 -1.10 -15.46 -7.35
N PRO A 85 -2.32 -15.98 -7.16
CA PRO A 85 -2.61 -17.34 -7.58
C PRO A 85 -2.71 -17.46 -9.11
N ASP A 86 -2.52 -18.70 -9.55
CA ASP A 86 -2.67 -19.15 -10.93
C ASP A 86 -4.09 -18.82 -11.46
N PRO A 87 -4.23 -18.24 -12.67
CA PRO A 87 -5.54 -17.98 -13.28
C PRO A 87 -6.41 -19.23 -13.52
N VAL A 88 -5.90 -20.46 -13.31
CA VAL A 88 -6.65 -21.71 -13.51
C VAL A 88 -7.48 -22.14 -12.28
N THR A 89 -7.16 -21.70 -11.05
CA THR A 89 -7.76 -22.23 -9.80
C THR A 89 -8.67 -21.28 -9.02
N GLY A 90 -8.78 -20.02 -9.43
CA GLY A 90 -9.59 -19.02 -8.72
C GLY A 90 -8.93 -18.55 -7.42
N GLU A 91 -8.62 -17.25 -7.34
CA GLU A 91 -8.01 -16.65 -6.15
C GLU A 91 -8.91 -16.79 -4.91
N PRO A 92 -8.40 -17.29 -3.76
CA PRO A 92 -9.16 -17.31 -2.51
C PRO A 92 -9.72 -15.93 -2.18
N ALA A 93 -10.98 -15.87 -1.74
CA ALA A 93 -11.69 -14.60 -1.58
C ALA A 93 -10.99 -13.63 -0.62
N LEU A 94 -10.48 -14.13 0.51
CA LEU A 94 -9.76 -13.32 1.51
C LEU A 94 -8.53 -12.65 0.89
N LYS A 95 -7.72 -13.42 0.17
CA LYS A 95 -6.53 -12.97 -0.55
C LYS A 95 -6.84 -11.93 -1.62
N ARG A 96 -7.89 -12.18 -2.42
CA ARG A 96 -8.40 -11.23 -3.41
C ARG A 96 -8.81 -9.91 -2.77
N TYR A 97 -9.60 -9.96 -1.70
CA TYR A 97 -10.06 -8.74 -1.03
C TYR A 97 -8.89 -7.99 -0.42
N LEU A 98 -7.94 -8.69 0.21
CA LEU A 98 -6.77 -8.06 0.82
C LEU A 98 -5.92 -7.33 -0.23
N ARG A 99 -5.73 -7.94 -1.40
CA ARG A 99 -5.06 -7.29 -2.53
C ARG A 99 -5.79 -6.03 -2.99
N LEU A 100 -7.11 -6.10 -3.15
CA LEU A 100 -7.93 -4.93 -3.55
C LEU A 100 -7.88 -3.81 -2.49
N TRP A 101 -7.92 -4.17 -1.22
CA TRP A 101 -7.80 -3.22 -0.12
C TRP A 101 -6.44 -2.50 -0.12
N THR A 102 -5.33 -3.23 -0.28
CA THR A 102 -3.99 -2.60 -0.35
C THR A 102 -3.82 -1.67 -1.55
N SER A 103 -4.53 -1.91 -2.65
CA SER A 103 -4.56 -1.02 -3.81
C SER A 103 -5.39 0.23 -3.51
N ARG A 104 -6.58 0.05 -2.94
CA ARG A 104 -7.52 1.14 -2.61
C ARG A 104 -6.94 2.14 -1.61
N PHE A 105 -6.28 1.66 -0.57
CA PHE A 105 -5.73 2.50 0.50
C PHE A 105 -4.25 2.84 0.33
N ASN A 106 -3.69 2.72 -0.89
CA ASN A 106 -2.26 2.94 -1.11
C ASN A 106 -1.80 4.34 -0.68
N GLY A 107 -2.56 5.41 -1.01
CA GLY A 107 -2.20 6.78 -0.63
C GLY A 107 -2.27 7.00 0.89
N SER A 108 -3.25 6.39 1.53
CA SER A 108 -3.42 6.39 2.98
C SER A 108 -2.27 5.65 3.69
N LEU A 109 -1.85 4.50 3.13
CA LEU A 109 -0.70 3.75 3.62
C LEU A 109 0.59 4.56 3.49
N VAL A 110 0.82 5.26 2.38
CA VAL A 110 2.00 6.11 2.20
C VAL A 110 2.08 7.19 3.29
N CYS A 111 1.00 7.91 3.54
CA CYS A 111 0.96 8.96 4.56
C CYS A 111 1.18 8.38 5.96
N ALA A 112 0.45 7.31 6.30
CA ALA A 112 0.59 6.64 7.59
C ALA A 112 2.03 6.15 7.82
N THR A 113 2.65 5.53 6.81
CA THR A 113 4.02 5.03 6.91
C THR A 113 5.05 6.15 7.12
N ILE A 114 4.96 7.26 6.37
CA ILE A 114 5.90 8.39 6.50
C ILE A 114 5.88 8.96 7.93
N VAL A 115 4.68 9.19 8.47
CA VAL A 115 4.50 9.82 9.78
C VAL A 115 4.77 8.81 10.91
N ALA A 116 4.26 7.59 10.81
CA ALA A 116 4.43 6.57 11.84
C ALA A 116 5.92 6.20 12.04
N LEU A 117 6.68 6.08 10.95
CA LEU A 117 8.11 5.81 11.02
C LEU A 117 8.95 7.06 11.30
N LYS A 118 8.34 8.24 11.41
CA LYS A 118 9.01 9.54 11.66
C LYS A 118 10.11 9.83 10.63
N LEU A 119 9.86 9.55 9.35
CA LEU A 119 10.88 9.65 8.30
C LEU A 119 11.37 11.08 8.08
N ASN A 120 10.58 12.09 8.43
CA ASN A 120 11.01 13.49 8.39
C ASN A 120 12.13 13.78 9.40
N ALA A 121 11.97 13.29 10.63
CA ALA A 121 12.93 13.54 11.70
C ALA A 121 14.13 12.59 11.64
N GLN A 122 13.89 11.31 11.32
CA GLN A 122 14.92 10.27 11.28
C GLN A 122 14.73 9.38 10.05
N PRO A 123 15.27 9.76 8.87
CA PRO A 123 15.10 8.98 7.64
C PRO A 123 15.57 7.53 7.73
N SER A 124 16.60 7.23 8.55
CA SER A 124 17.12 5.87 8.73
C SER A 124 16.16 4.93 9.45
N ASN A 125 15.04 5.42 10.00
CA ASN A 125 14.02 4.56 10.58
C ASN A 125 13.42 3.60 9.55
N ILE A 126 13.47 3.94 8.26
CA ILE A 126 13.02 3.08 7.15
C ILE A 126 13.80 1.75 7.06
N ASP A 127 15.01 1.68 7.61
CA ASP A 127 15.83 0.47 7.63
C ASP A 127 15.58 -0.39 8.87
N ASN A 128 15.10 0.22 9.95
CA ASN A 128 14.99 -0.41 11.26
C ASN A 128 13.56 -0.81 11.61
N PHE A 129 12.58 -0.15 11.00
CA PHE A 129 11.17 -0.29 11.32
C PHE A 129 10.31 -0.45 10.07
N GLY A 130 9.22 -1.18 10.23
CA GLY A 130 8.11 -1.21 9.28
C GLY A 130 6.77 -1.08 10.00
N LEU A 131 5.69 -1.04 9.22
CA LEU A 131 4.33 -0.93 9.75
C LEU A 131 3.59 -2.26 9.58
N ILE A 132 2.99 -2.78 10.64
CA ILE A 132 2.07 -3.91 10.57
C ILE A 132 0.63 -3.40 10.67
N ILE A 133 -0.18 -3.75 9.68
CA ILE A 133 -1.60 -3.40 9.61
C ILE A 133 -2.43 -4.67 9.82
N ASN A 134 -3.24 -4.70 10.87
CA ASN A 134 -4.14 -5.80 11.17
C ASN A 134 -5.56 -5.44 10.76
N LEU A 135 -6.18 -6.29 9.95
CA LEU A 135 -7.48 -6.10 9.35
C LEU A 135 -8.43 -7.26 9.69
N ARG A 136 -9.73 -6.95 9.76
CA ARG A 136 -10.81 -7.95 9.90
C ARG A 136 -11.85 -7.77 8.79
N PRO A 137 -12.40 -8.86 8.22
CA PRO A 137 -13.50 -8.76 7.28
C PRO A 137 -14.68 -7.94 7.81
N ARG A 138 -15.28 -7.11 6.95
CA ARG A 138 -16.55 -6.41 7.20
C ARG A 138 -17.45 -6.43 5.95
N PRO A 139 -18.77 -6.24 6.09
CA PRO A 139 -19.67 -6.12 4.96
C PRO A 139 -19.42 -4.80 4.23
N HIS A 140 -19.25 -4.86 2.90
CA HIS A 140 -19.20 -3.67 2.07
C HIS A 140 -19.48 -4.02 0.59
N ALA A 141 -20.14 -3.11 -0.14
CA ALA A 141 -20.45 -3.28 -1.56
C ALA A 141 -19.18 -3.37 -2.42
N ASP A 142 -18.23 -2.43 -2.24
CA ASP A 142 -16.89 -2.49 -2.84
C ASP A 142 -16.02 -3.56 -2.15
N SER A 143 -15.54 -4.54 -2.91
CA SER A 143 -14.60 -5.58 -2.44
C SER A 143 -13.31 -5.01 -1.81
N GLY A 144 -12.84 -3.84 -2.26
CA GLY A 144 -11.63 -3.20 -1.72
C GLY A 144 -11.84 -2.54 -0.36
N ALA A 145 -13.08 -2.43 0.11
CA ALA A 145 -13.43 -1.84 1.41
C ALA A 145 -14.02 -2.85 2.39
N ARG A 146 -13.91 -4.16 2.10
CA ARG A 146 -14.41 -5.27 2.95
C ARG A 146 -13.52 -5.60 4.15
N PHE A 147 -12.71 -4.65 4.60
CA PHE A 147 -11.98 -4.78 5.85
C PHE A 147 -12.15 -3.54 6.73
N GLU A 148 -12.27 -3.78 8.02
CA GLU A 148 -12.06 -2.77 9.06
C GLU A 148 -10.64 -2.86 9.63
N LEU A 149 -10.16 -1.74 10.17
CA LEU A 149 -8.86 -1.66 10.82
C LEU A 149 -8.96 -2.13 12.28
N ILE A 150 -8.28 -3.23 12.61
CA ILE A 150 -8.06 -3.65 14.01
C ILE A 150 -6.99 -2.74 14.62
N SER A 151 -5.79 -2.74 14.03
CA SER A 151 -4.64 -1.99 14.52
C SER A 151 -3.62 -1.67 13.42
N ALA A 152 -2.80 -0.66 13.66
CA ALA A 152 -1.66 -0.29 12.84
C ALA A 152 -0.51 0.03 13.79
N VAL A 153 0.59 -0.73 13.72
CA VAL A 153 1.67 -0.65 14.72
C VAL A 153 3.04 -0.64 14.06
N VAL A 154 3.92 0.24 14.54
CA VAL A 154 5.33 0.28 14.11
C VAL A 154 6.07 -0.84 14.80
N LYS A 155 6.79 -1.66 14.02
CA LYS A 155 7.53 -2.82 14.51
C LYS A 155 8.97 -2.83 14.01
N PRO A 156 9.93 -3.36 14.78
CA PRO A 156 11.28 -3.60 14.28
C PRO A 156 11.27 -4.53 13.07
N MET A 157 12.19 -4.32 12.12
CA MET A 157 12.31 -5.18 10.94
C MET A 157 12.57 -6.66 11.31
N LEU A 158 13.20 -6.94 12.45
CA LEU A 158 13.40 -8.31 12.94
C LEU A 158 12.08 -9.03 13.27
N GLU A 159 11.08 -8.33 13.81
CA GLU A 159 9.77 -8.92 14.08
C GLU A 159 9.01 -9.19 12.78
N ILE A 160 9.10 -8.28 11.81
CA ILE A 160 8.51 -8.45 10.48
C ILE A 160 9.18 -9.61 9.74
N GLN A 161 10.50 -9.74 9.84
CA GLN A 161 11.27 -10.85 9.30
C GLN A 161 10.74 -12.18 9.84
N PHE A 162 10.61 -12.29 11.17
CA PHE A 162 10.11 -13.51 11.81
C PHE A 162 8.71 -13.88 11.31
N MET A 163 7.79 -12.91 11.24
CA MET A 163 6.44 -13.15 10.73
C MET A 163 6.42 -13.57 9.26
N MET A 164 7.26 -12.96 8.42
CA MET A 164 7.35 -13.28 6.99
C MET A 164 7.94 -14.67 6.75
N THR A 165 8.97 -15.07 7.50
CA THR A 165 9.54 -16.42 7.44
C THR A 165 8.51 -17.48 7.81
N ILE A 166 7.68 -17.24 8.85
CA ILE A 166 6.56 -18.12 9.21
C ILE A 166 5.50 -18.17 8.10
N ALA A 167 5.10 -17.01 7.55
CA ALA A 167 4.09 -16.93 6.50
C ALA A 167 4.53 -17.60 5.19
N GLU A 168 5.83 -17.63 4.90
CA GLU A 168 6.42 -18.35 3.76
C GLU A 168 6.55 -19.87 4.00
N GLY A 169 6.19 -20.35 5.19
CA GLY A 169 6.32 -21.77 5.56
C GLY A 169 7.75 -22.23 5.78
N ILE A 170 8.69 -21.30 6.00
CA ILE A 170 10.10 -21.60 6.26
C ILE A 170 10.25 -21.91 7.75
N THR A 171 10.54 -23.17 8.10
CA THR A 171 10.89 -23.54 9.48
C THR A 171 12.33 -23.12 9.79
N THR A 172 12.58 -22.64 11.01
CA THR A 172 13.90 -22.16 11.51
C THR A 172 15.00 -23.24 11.54
N SER A 173 14.75 -24.43 10.99
CA SER A 173 15.69 -25.55 10.87
C SER A 173 16.65 -25.46 9.68
N ASN A 174 16.45 -24.51 8.75
CA ASN A 174 17.44 -24.16 7.72
C ASN A 174 18.18 -22.89 8.14
N LEU A 175 19.48 -23.04 8.38
CA LEU A 175 20.38 -22.14 9.13
C LEU A 175 20.58 -20.70 8.60
N ASN A 176 19.76 -20.23 7.66
CA ASN A 176 19.80 -18.83 7.21
C ASN A 176 18.51 -18.04 7.50
N GLY A 177 17.36 -18.65 7.79
CA GLY A 177 16.15 -17.97 8.32
C GLY A 177 15.62 -16.73 7.56
N GLU A 178 16.07 -16.51 6.32
CA GLU A 178 15.80 -15.29 5.55
C GLU A 178 14.52 -15.44 4.69
N SER A 179 13.59 -14.48 4.81
CA SER A 179 12.40 -14.37 3.96
C SER A 179 12.81 -13.92 2.56
N LYS A 180 12.44 -14.72 1.56
CA LYS A 180 12.74 -14.45 0.16
C LYS A 180 12.14 -13.11 -0.29
N VAL A 181 10.96 -12.76 0.24
CA VAL A 181 10.31 -11.48 -0.04
C VAL A 181 11.13 -10.30 0.46
N LEU A 182 11.67 -10.41 1.67
CA LEU A 182 12.44 -9.33 2.28
C LEU A 182 13.80 -9.17 1.60
N ASP A 183 14.40 -10.26 1.13
CA ASP A 183 15.61 -10.19 0.30
C ASP A 183 15.36 -9.50 -1.04
N MET A 184 14.28 -9.91 -1.74
CA MET A 184 13.87 -9.27 -2.99
C MET A 184 13.55 -7.78 -2.77
N HIS A 185 12.94 -7.43 -1.63
CA HIS A 185 12.67 -6.06 -1.26
C HIS A 185 13.96 -5.26 -1.02
N ALA A 186 14.94 -5.79 -0.29
CA ALA A 186 16.22 -5.14 -0.05
C ALA A 186 16.99 -4.88 -1.36
N GLN A 187 16.97 -5.83 -2.29
CA GLN A 187 17.53 -5.66 -3.64
C GLN A 187 16.81 -4.56 -4.40
N HIS A 188 15.48 -4.53 -4.34
CA HIS A 188 14.68 -3.49 -5.01
C HIS A 188 14.95 -2.10 -4.44
N ARG A 189 15.03 -1.96 -3.11
CA ARG A 189 15.40 -0.71 -2.43
C ARG A 189 16.76 -0.21 -2.88
N THR A 190 17.75 -1.11 -2.95
CA THR A 190 19.10 -0.77 -3.43
C THR A 190 19.07 -0.25 -4.86
N ALA A 191 18.32 -0.91 -5.75
CA ALA A 191 18.18 -0.48 -7.14
C ALA A 191 17.51 0.90 -7.27
N VAL A 192 16.43 1.14 -6.52
CA VAL A 192 15.65 2.39 -6.55
C VAL A 192 16.42 3.55 -5.96
N LYS A 193 17.11 3.35 -4.83
CA LYS A 193 18.01 4.36 -4.25
C LYS A 193 19.07 4.76 -5.25
N ARG A 194 19.65 3.79 -5.98
CA ARG A 194 20.66 4.06 -7.00
C ARG A 194 20.09 4.81 -8.20
N SER A 195 18.96 4.36 -8.77
CA SER A 195 18.39 4.98 -9.97
C SER A 195 17.81 6.37 -9.73
N SER A 196 17.38 6.66 -8.50
CA SER A 196 16.81 7.96 -8.10
C SER A 196 17.80 8.93 -7.47
N ASN A 197 19.11 8.62 -7.43
CA ASN A 197 20.11 9.39 -6.66
C ASN A 197 19.68 9.62 -5.20
N GLY A 198 19.06 8.59 -4.60
CA GLY A 198 18.56 8.57 -3.23
C GLY A 198 17.36 9.48 -2.99
N GLN A 199 16.61 9.90 -4.03
CA GLN A 199 15.35 10.63 -3.85
C GLN A 199 14.18 9.73 -3.48
N GLU A 200 14.25 8.45 -3.87
CA GLU A 200 13.23 7.44 -3.60
C GLU A 200 13.80 6.30 -2.74
N ASP A 201 12.92 5.75 -1.90
CA ASP A 201 13.13 4.50 -1.18
C ASP A 201 11.80 3.75 -1.06
N TYR A 202 11.82 2.51 -0.59
CA TYR A 202 10.61 1.78 -0.21
C TYR A 202 10.64 1.40 1.26
N ALA A 203 9.58 1.75 1.97
CA ALA A 203 9.34 1.31 3.34
C ALA A 203 8.59 -0.04 3.35
N THR A 204 8.79 -0.79 4.43
CA THR A 204 8.15 -2.09 4.64
C THR A 204 6.78 -1.92 5.31
N VAL A 205 5.73 -2.44 4.68
CA VAL A 205 4.42 -2.64 5.30
C VAL A 205 3.99 -4.10 5.17
N LEU A 206 3.60 -4.70 6.29
CA LEU A 206 2.98 -6.02 6.33
C LEU A 206 1.50 -5.86 6.68
N VAL A 207 0.62 -6.28 5.77
CA VAL A 207 -0.83 -6.26 6.00
C VAL A 207 -1.29 -7.67 6.30
N VAL A 208 -1.93 -7.86 7.44
CA VAL A 208 -2.43 -9.15 7.95
C VAL A 208 -3.95 -9.07 8.02
N ALA A 209 -4.63 -9.92 7.26
CA ALA A 209 -6.07 -10.11 7.38
C ALA A 209 -6.34 -11.30 8.31
N HIS A 210 -7.02 -11.03 9.42
CA HIS A 210 -7.51 -12.04 10.35
C HIS A 210 -8.94 -12.41 9.93
N ASN A 211 -9.15 -13.64 9.51
CA ASN A 211 -10.44 -14.14 9.05
C ASN A 211 -11.32 -14.60 10.22
N ASP A 212 -11.56 -13.69 11.15
CA ASP A 212 -12.32 -13.91 12.38
C ASP A 212 -13.53 -12.98 12.47
N GLY A 213 -14.33 -13.18 13.51
CA GLY A 213 -15.51 -12.36 13.79
C GLY A 213 -16.73 -12.67 12.91
N PRO A 214 -17.79 -11.84 13.00
CA PRO A 214 -19.11 -12.15 12.44
C PRO A 214 -19.16 -12.12 10.90
N CYS A 215 -18.14 -11.54 10.27
CA CYS A 215 -18.05 -11.40 8.82
C CYS A 215 -16.91 -12.24 8.21
N ALA A 216 -16.37 -13.19 8.97
CA ALA A 216 -15.39 -14.14 8.49
C ALA A 216 -15.90 -14.83 7.22
N ILE A 217 -14.98 -15.03 6.26
CA ILE A 217 -15.26 -15.64 4.98
C ILE A 217 -15.24 -17.16 5.17
N PRO A 218 -16.37 -17.87 4.97
CA PRO A 218 -16.43 -19.31 5.15
C PRO A 218 -15.45 -20.03 4.21
N GLY A 219 -14.68 -20.97 4.76
CA GLY A 219 -13.73 -21.78 4.00
C GLY A 219 -12.43 -21.08 3.61
N ALA A 220 -12.21 -19.81 4.00
CA ALA A 220 -10.92 -19.16 3.85
C ALA A 220 -9.97 -19.49 5.02
N VAL A 221 -8.66 -19.32 4.78
CA VAL A 221 -7.61 -19.47 5.81
C VAL A 221 -7.83 -18.52 6.99
N GLU A 222 -7.33 -18.87 8.17
CA GLU A 222 -7.45 -18.05 9.38
C GLU A 222 -6.74 -16.70 9.23
N GLN A 223 -5.55 -16.70 8.61
CA GLN A 223 -4.79 -15.48 8.37
C GLN A 223 -4.26 -15.46 6.93
N GLU A 224 -4.33 -14.28 6.31
CA GLU A 224 -3.66 -14.01 5.04
C GLU A 224 -2.68 -12.84 5.22
N PHE A 225 -1.44 -13.07 4.80
CA PHE A 225 -0.36 -12.10 4.88
C PHE A 225 -0.11 -11.47 3.51
N ARG A 226 0.08 -10.15 3.51
CA ARG A 226 0.44 -9.40 2.30
C ARG A 226 1.56 -8.43 2.59
N PHE A 227 2.73 -8.74 2.03
CA PHE A 227 3.83 -7.79 1.95
C PHE A 227 3.50 -6.67 0.95
N LYS A 228 3.66 -5.42 1.39
CA LYS A 228 3.40 -4.23 0.59
C LYS A 228 4.57 -3.26 0.71
N PRO A 229 5.44 -3.17 -0.31
CA PRO A 229 6.44 -2.11 -0.36
C PRO A 229 5.74 -0.77 -0.62
N ILE A 230 6.04 0.24 0.21
CA ILE A 230 5.49 1.58 0.12
C ILE A 230 6.56 2.53 -0.39
N GLY A 231 6.37 3.07 -1.59
CA GLY A 231 7.27 4.07 -2.16
C GLY A 231 7.26 5.35 -1.35
N VAL A 232 8.43 5.88 -1.05
CA VAL A 232 8.63 7.11 -0.28
C VAL A 232 9.53 8.03 -1.09
N HIS A 233 9.03 9.24 -1.38
CA HIS A 233 9.79 10.29 -2.03
C HIS A 233 10.21 11.37 -1.03
N LYS A 234 11.44 11.87 -1.11
CA LYS A 234 11.98 12.87 -0.17
C LYS A 234 11.15 14.15 -0.06
N ARG A 235 10.50 14.60 -1.15
CA ARG A 235 9.62 15.79 -1.11
C ARG A 235 8.37 15.54 -0.27
N MET A 236 7.72 14.39 -0.45
CA MET A 236 6.57 13.99 0.37
C MET A 236 6.90 13.94 1.86
N VAL A 237 8.07 13.38 2.21
CA VAL A 237 8.54 13.31 3.61
C VAL A 237 8.63 14.69 4.27
N ARG A 238 8.81 15.75 3.47
CA ARG A 238 8.93 17.15 3.91
C ARG A 238 7.64 17.95 3.73
N SER A 239 6.53 17.31 3.33
CA SER A 239 5.26 17.99 3.14
C SER A 239 4.79 18.63 4.45
N PRO A 240 4.34 19.90 4.45
CA PRO A 240 3.85 20.58 5.65
C PRO A 240 2.80 19.76 6.41
N VAL A 241 1.86 19.16 5.68
CA VAL A 241 0.79 18.31 6.21
C VAL A 241 1.35 17.13 7.02
N LEU A 242 2.32 16.40 6.44
CA LEU A 242 2.90 15.21 7.07
C LEU A 242 3.93 15.54 8.15
N THR A 243 4.35 16.80 8.25
CA THR A 243 5.34 17.26 9.24
C THR A 243 4.71 18.01 10.40
N ASP A 244 3.39 18.22 10.38
CA ASP A 244 2.66 18.82 11.49
C ASP A 244 2.82 17.98 12.77
N PRO A 245 3.39 18.54 13.85
CA PRO A 245 3.66 17.80 15.08
C PRO A 245 2.39 17.37 15.83
N THR A 246 1.24 17.93 15.49
CA THR A 246 -0.07 17.61 16.06
C THR A 246 -0.83 16.56 15.24
N LEU A 247 -0.30 16.14 14.09
CA LEU A 247 -0.93 15.13 13.23
C LEU A 247 -1.01 13.76 13.92
N ASP A 248 -2.25 13.33 14.17
CA ASP A 248 -2.55 11.98 14.63
C ASP A 248 -2.72 11.04 13.45
N TRP A 249 -1.60 10.51 12.94
CA TRP A 249 -1.60 9.62 11.77
C TRP A 249 -2.49 8.40 11.95
N TYR A 250 -2.57 7.86 13.18
CA TYR A 250 -3.33 6.64 13.45
C TYR A 250 -4.83 6.90 13.39
N THR A 251 -5.28 7.97 14.04
CA THR A 251 -6.69 8.40 13.99
C THR A 251 -7.08 8.77 12.56
N SER A 252 -6.21 9.46 11.83
CA SER A 252 -6.41 9.79 10.41
C SER A 252 -6.56 8.54 9.55
N PHE A 253 -5.62 7.60 9.67
CA PHE A 253 -5.64 6.36 8.90
C PHE A 253 -6.85 5.48 9.25
N ARG A 254 -7.20 5.37 10.53
CA ARG A 254 -8.40 4.68 10.98
C ARG A 254 -9.66 5.28 10.37
N TYR A 255 -9.82 6.60 10.43
CA TYR A 255 -10.96 7.31 9.85
C TYR A 255 -11.10 7.01 8.36
N GLN A 256 -10.00 7.12 7.61
CA GLN A 256 -9.97 6.84 6.17
C GLN A 256 -10.41 5.40 5.84
N VAL A 257 -9.95 4.40 6.60
CA VAL A 257 -10.35 2.99 6.41
C VAL A 257 -11.81 2.77 6.81
N GLN A 258 -12.22 3.26 7.97
CA GLN A 258 -13.56 3.03 8.53
C GLN A 258 -14.64 3.69 7.67
N GLU A 259 -14.45 4.95 7.27
CA GLU A 259 -15.39 5.70 6.45
C GLU A 259 -15.24 5.43 4.95
N ASN A 260 -14.29 4.57 4.56
CA ASN A 260 -13.99 4.25 3.17
C ASN A 260 -13.62 5.49 2.32
N LEU A 261 -12.84 6.39 2.91
CA LEU A 261 -12.36 7.63 2.31
C LEU A 261 -10.83 7.60 2.12
N PRO A 262 -10.31 6.80 1.16
CA PRO A 262 -8.88 6.72 0.92
C PRO A 262 -8.33 8.04 0.36
N ASN A 263 -7.06 8.34 0.66
CA ASN A 263 -6.32 9.40 -0.03
C ASN A 263 -6.21 9.09 -1.53
N GLN A 264 -6.32 10.11 -2.36
CA GLN A 264 -6.12 10.00 -3.81
C GLN A 264 -4.65 10.18 -4.14
N ILE A 265 -4.09 9.33 -4.98
CA ILE A 265 -2.73 9.53 -5.51
C ILE A 265 -2.87 10.22 -6.85
N VAL A 266 -2.13 11.29 -7.09
CA VAL A 266 -1.94 11.93 -8.39
C VAL A 266 -0.48 11.75 -8.73
N VAL A 267 -0.18 11.23 -9.91
CA VAL A 267 1.20 11.21 -10.39
C VAL A 267 1.43 12.56 -11.07
N ASP A 268 2.37 13.35 -10.56
CA ASP A 268 2.67 14.65 -11.16
C ASP A 268 3.13 14.44 -12.61
N SER A 269 2.40 15.08 -13.51
CA SER A 269 2.74 15.13 -14.92
C SER A 269 3.65 16.31 -15.19
N SER A 270 4.89 16.22 -14.72
CA SER A 270 5.89 17.25 -14.99
C SER A 270 6.96 16.74 -15.96
N THR A 271 6.73 17.14 -17.22
CA THR A 271 7.65 17.44 -18.33
C THR A 271 8.52 16.34 -18.92
#